data_AF-A0A8B6LNF5-F1
#
_entry.id   AF-A0A8B6LNF5-F1
#
_cell.length_a   1.000
_cell.length_b   1.000
_cell.length_c   1.000
_cell.angle_alpha   90.00
_cell.angle_beta   90.00
_cell.angle_gamma   90.00
#
_symmetry.space_group_name_H-M   'P 1'
#
loop_
_entity.id
_entity.type
_entity.pdbx_description
1 polymer ?
#
loop_
_entity_poly.entity_id
_entity_poly.type
_entity_poly.pdbx_seq_one_letter_code
_entity_poly.pdbx_strand_id
1 'polypeptide(L)'
;MSSIRHVIMQVVKRSGGATHHVEFCMDDNFAERLRQLRSLVPPLNSLNKQRDLVIDKVRVRLPTAVWRCGGDVDSSVDGSCIVIAAEGFFNCGGKDRKTKEKLVTYTFPIARLIELHVERPQGETFYIRDGIFTNDEPADSPAGRWVASLHELEVMRVPEGPSDFDTLQGVPLRTDQGTLPTAHGLSLN
;
A
#
# COMPACT_ATOMS: atom_id res chain seq x y z
N MET A 1 -0.24 13.00 15.92
CA MET A 1 -0.55 11.87 15.01
C MET A 1 0.28 12.06 13.75
N SER A 2 0.99 11.04 13.26
CA SER A 2 1.68 11.19 11.98
C SER A 2 0.64 11.21 10.87
N SER A 3 0.80 12.13 9.92
CA SER A 3 -0.13 12.25 8.82
C SER A 3 0.16 11.15 7.81
N ILE A 4 -0.79 10.25 7.55
CA ILE A 4 -0.62 9.10 6.67
C ILE A 4 -1.30 9.38 5.33
N ARG A 5 -0.62 9.06 4.23
CA ARG A 5 -1.20 8.97 2.87
C ARG A 5 -0.95 7.60 2.28
N HIS A 6 -1.86 7.19 1.41
CA HIS A 6 -1.66 5.98 0.61
C HIS A 6 -0.99 6.38 -0.70
N VAL A 7 -0.02 5.61 -1.18
CA VAL A 7 0.64 5.86 -2.46
C VAL A 7 0.45 4.64 -3.34
N ILE A 8 -0.10 4.85 -4.53
CA ILE A 8 -0.34 3.80 -5.52
C ILE A 8 0.44 4.14 -6.77
N MET A 9 1.41 3.30 -7.12
CA MET A 9 2.27 3.50 -8.27
C MET A 9 2.06 2.42 -9.32
N GLN A 10 1.91 2.83 -10.58
CA GLN A 10 1.85 1.91 -11.71
C GLN A 10 3.15 1.11 -11.87
N VAL A 11 3.01 -0.19 -12.03
CA VAL A 11 4.12 -1.12 -12.31
C VAL A 11 4.22 -1.36 -13.81
N VAL A 12 5.43 -1.24 -14.34
CA VAL A 12 5.77 -1.52 -15.73
C VAL A 12 6.16 -3.00 -15.84
N LYS A 13 5.31 -3.80 -16.51
CA LYS A 13 5.64 -5.17 -16.96
C LYS A 13 6.02 -5.14 -18.43
N ARG A 14 7.07 -5.87 -18.82
CA ARG A 14 7.50 -5.97 -20.23
C ARG A 14 6.46 -6.68 -21.08
N SER A 15 5.71 -7.60 -20.48
CA SER A 15 4.60 -8.31 -21.12
C SER A 15 3.35 -7.46 -21.34
N GLY A 16 3.35 -6.19 -20.90
CA GLY A 16 2.13 -5.39 -20.78
C GLY A 16 1.36 -5.76 -19.50
N GLY A 17 0.74 -4.76 -18.89
CA GLY A 17 0.01 -4.94 -17.62
C GLY A 17 -0.41 -3.62 -16.99
N ALA A 18 -1.34 -2.90 -17.61
CA ALA A 18 -1.80 -1.59 -17.13
C ALA A 18 -2.48 -1.64 -15.75
N THR A 19 -2.90 -2.83 -15.31
CA THR A 19 -3.56 -3.06 -14.02
C THR A 19 -2.60 -3.34 -12.87
N HIS A 20 -1.30 -3.54 -13.15
CA HIS A 20 -0.33 -3.82 -12.10
C HIS A 20 0.07 -2.53 -11.40
N HIS A 21 0.06 -2.58 -10.08
CA HIS A 21 0.46 -1.46 -9.25
C HIS A 21 1.05 -1.94 -7.93
N VAL A 22 1.75 -1.04 -7.27
CA VAL A 22 2.27 -1.24 -5.92
C VAL A 22 1.73 -0.16 -5.01
N GLU A 23 1.31 -0.56 -3.83
CA GLU A 23 0.72 0.28 -2.80
C GLU A 23 1.65 0.34 -1.60
N PHE A 24 1.79 1.50 -0.97
CA PHE A 24 2.45 1.64 0.34
C PHE A 24 1.94 2.90 1.05
N CYS A 25 2.17 2.97 2.35
CA CYS A 25 1.83 4.16 3.14
C CYS A 25 3.02 5.12 3.24
N MET A 26 2.72 6.41 3.16
CA MET A 26 3.65 7.51 3.40
C MET A 26 3.27 8.24 4.67
N ASP A 27 4.15 8.21 5.67
CA ASP A 27 4.06 8.96 6.91
C ASP A 27 5.26 9.91 7.04
N ASP A 28 5.30 10.72 8.11
CA ASP A 28 6.37 11.71 8.31
C ASP A 28 7.74 11.03 8.47
N ASN A 29 7.76 9.85 9.09
CA ASN A 29 8.98 9.05 9.28
C ASN A 29 9.50 8.51 7.94
N PHE A 30 8.61 8.09 7.05
CA PHE A 30 8.95 7.63 5.71
C PHE A 30 9.47 8.78 4.86
N ALA A 31 8.83 9.95 4.91
CA ALA A 31 9.31 11.16 4.24
C ALA A 31 10.73 11.54 4.69
N GLU A 32 10.99 11.51 6.00
CA GLU A 32 12.33 11.80 6.53
C GLU A 32 13.37 10.74 6.14
N ARG A 33 13.00 9.46 6.19
CA ARG A 33 13.86 8.37 5.70
C ARG A 33 14.18 8.53 4.21
N LEU A 34 13.23 8.97 3.38
CA LEU A 34 13.51 9.25 1.97
C LEU A 34 14.52 10.38 1.80
N ARG A 35 14.45 11.46 2.61
CA ARG A 35 15.48 12.52 2.59
C ARG A 35 16.86 12.00 2.98
N GLN A 36 16.92 11.17 4.01
CA GLN A 36 18.17 10.56 4.47
C GLN A 36 18.76 9.64 3.40
N LEU A 37 17.95 8.76 2.80
CA LEU A 37 18.42 7.89 1.74
C LEU A 37 18.84 8.67 0.48
N ARG A 38 18.15 9.77 0.17
CA ARG A 38 18.51 10.68 -0.93
C ARG A 38 19.88 11.31 -0.72
N SER A 39 20.26 11.66 0.52
CA SER A 39 21.55 12.29 0.82
C SER A 39 22.73 11.33 0.68
N LEU A 40 22.50 10.01 0.75
CA LEU A 40 23.52 8.99 0.51
C LEU A 40 23.96 8.89 -0.96
N VAL A 41 23.18 9.44 -1.90
CA VAL A 41 23.45 9.38 -3.33
C VAL A 41 23.80 10.78 -3.84
N PRO A 42 25.06 11.21 -3.81
CA PRO A 42 25.42 12.58 -4.16
C PRO A 42 25.05 12.90 -5.62
N PRO A 43 24.60 14.12 -5.94
CA PRO A 43 24.37 14.53 -7.33
C PRO A 43 25.64 14.39 -8.17
N LEU A 44 25.52 13.89 -9.39
CA LEU A 44 26.64 13.73 -10.32
C LEU A 44 26.94 15.05 -11.05
N ASN A 45 27.67 15.95 -10.40
CA ASN A 45 28.18 17.18 -11.02
C ASN A 45 29.56 16.96 -11.69
N SER A 46 30.05 17.95 -12.41
CA SER A 46 31.35 17.90 -13.10
C SER A 46 32.54 17.64 -12.16
N LEU A 47 32.47 18.07 -10.90
CA LEU A 47 33.48 17.80 -9.86
C LEU A 47 33.49 16.34 -9.41
N ASN A 48 32.33 15.69 -9.35
CA ASN A 48 32.18 14.35 -8.82
C ASN A 48 32.38 13.28 -9.90
N LYS A 49 32.17 13.63 -11.17
CA LYS A 49 32.38 12.74 -12.33
C LYS A 49 33.81 12.24 -12.48
N GLN A 50 34.79 12.93 -11.89
CA GLN A 50 36.20 12.55 -11.92
C GLN A 50 36.63 11.67 -10.74
N ARG A 51 35.74 11.40 -9.78
CA ARG A 51 36.03 10.47 -8.68
C ARG A 51 35.97 9.03 -9.19
N ASP A 52 36.94 8.22 -8.80
CA ASP A 52 37.03 6.81 -9.21
C ASP A 52 35.84 5.96 -8.76
N LEU A 53 35.21 6.33 -7.63
CA LEU A 53 34.05 5.62 -7.06
C LEU A 53 32.99 6.61 -6.58
N VAL A 54 31.77 6.47 -7.12
CA VAL A 54 30.58 7.23 -6.71
C VAL A 54 29.41 6.28 -6.53
N ILE A 55 28.62 6.52 -5.49
CA ILE A 55 27.35 5.80 -5.27
C ILE A 55 26.32 6.37 -6.27
N ASP A 56 25.96 5.58 -7.29
CA ASP A 56 24.98 5.95 -8.33
C ASP A 56 23.53 5.80 -7.84
N LYS A 57 23.30 4.79 -6.99
CA LYS A 57 22.01 4.43 -6.45
C LYS A 57 22.10 3.69 -5.13
N VAL A 58 21.04 3.80 -4.35
CA VAL A 58 20.84 3.02 -3.12
C VAL A 58 19.56 2.21 -3.27
N ARG A 59 19.59 0.94 -2.89
CA ARG A 59 18.44 0.04 -2.88
C ARG A 59 18.13 -0.35 -1.44
N VAL A 60 16.90 -0.09 -1.00
CA VAL A 60 16.45 -0.35 0.37
C VAL A 60 15.19 -1.20 0.34
N ARG A 61 15.05 -2.12 1.29
CA ARG A 61 13.85 -2.95 1.41
C ARG A 61 12.62 -2.08 1.71
N LEU A 62 11.50 -2.39 1.06
CA LEU A 62 10.21 -1.75 1.29
C LEU A 62 9.21 -2.80 1.79
N PRO A 63 9.28 -3.19 3.07
CA PRO A 63 8.48 -4.30 3.59
C PRO A 63 6.97 -4.02 3.60
N THR A 64 6.57 -2.75 3.58
CA THR A 64 5.16 -2.31 3.59
C THR A 64 4.52 -2.28 2.20
N ALA A 65 5.28 -2.59 1.13
CA ALA A 65 4.74 -2.58 -0.22
C ALA A 65 3.83 -3.79 -0.47
N VAL A 66 2.62 -3.50 -0.94
CA VAL A 66 1.66 -4.49 -1.41
C VAL A 66 1.63 -4.43 -2.95
N TRP A 67 1.96 -5.53 -3.61
CA TRP A 67 1.89 -5.63 -5.06
C TRP A 67 0.53 -6.17 -5.47
N ARG A 68 -0.04 -5.60 -6.53
CA ARG A 68 -1.36 -5.97 -7.02
C ARG A 68 -1.38 -6.12 -8.53
N CYS A 69 -2.28 -6.97 -9.00
CA CYS A 69 -2.67 -7.09 -10.39
C CYS A 69 -4.19 -6.92 -10.46
N GLY A 70 -4.65 -5.73 -10.85
CA GLY A 70 -6.06 -5.39 -10.74
C GLY A 70 -6.50 -5.35 -9.26
N GLY A 71 -7.64 -5.95 -8.91
CA GLY A 71 -8.14 -5.97 -7.54
C GLY A 71 -7.39 -6.93 -6.60
N ASP A 72 -6.59 -7.86 -7.12
CA ASP A 72 -6.00 -8.95 -6.36
C ASP A 72 -4.58 -8.65 -5.88
N VAL A 73 -4.25 -9.14 -4.68
CA VAL A 73 -2.86 -9.11 -4.16
C VAL A 73 -2.01 -10.08 -4.96
N ASP A 74 -0.96 -9.57 -5.59
CA ASP A 74 0.01 -10.38 -6.32
C ASP A 74 1.05 -10.99 -5.37
N SER A 75 0.69 -12.12 -4.78
CA SER A 75 1.56 -12.91 -3.88
C SER A 75 2.76 -13.55 -4.58
N SER A 76 2.84 -13.45 -5.92
CA SER A 76 3.97 -13.95 -6.70
C SER A 76 5.17 -13.01 -6.65
N VAL A 77 5.04 -11.78 -6.16
CA VAL A 77 6.15 -10.83 -6.09
C VAL A 77 6.99 -11.04 -4.84
N ASP A 78 8.27 -11.35 -5.05
CA ASP A 78 9.29 -11.45 -4.02
C ASP A 78 10.14 -10.18 -3.93
N GLY A 79 10.46 -9.80 -2.69
CA GLY A 79 11.49 -8.82 -2.39
C GLY A 79 11.18 -7.40 -2.90
N SER A 80 10.35 -6.69 -2.15
CA SER A 80 10.04 -5.28 -2.40
C SER A 80 11.18 -4.35 -1.99
N CYS A 81 11.47 -3.35 -2.82
CA CYS A 81 12.45 -2.31 -2.54
C CYS A 81 12.07 -0.95 -3.10
N ILE A 82 12.66 0.09 -2.54
CA ILE A 82 12.83 1.40 -3.17
C ILE A 82 14.25 1.49 -3.71
N VAL A 83 14.38 1.99 -4.93
CA VAL A 83 15.67 2.34 -5.54
C VAL A 83 15.71 3.85 -5.67
N ILE A 84 16.76 4.48 -5.16
CA ILE A 84 16.98 5.93 -5.21
C ILE A 84 18.20 6.20 -6.07
N ALA A 85 18.06 7.02 -7.09
CA ALA A 85 19.14 7.38 -8.02
C ALA A 85 19.70 8.78 -7.73
N ALA A 86 20.91 9.05 -8.24
CA ALA A 86 21.65 10.29 -8.00
C ALA A 86 20.92 11.57 -8.43
N GLU A 87 19.95 11.47 -9.31
CA GLU A 87 19.13 12.58 -9.81
C GLU A 87 17.96 12.94 -8.88
N GLY A 88 17.78 12.21 -7.78
CA GLY A 88 16.73 12.49 -6.80
C GLY A 88 15.36 11.93 -7.12
N PHE A 89 15.34 10.94 -8.00
CA PHE A 89 14.18 10.12 -8.28
C PHE A 89 14.23 8.82 -7.48
N PHE A 90 13.06 8.25 -7.25
CA PHE A 90 12.94 6.89 -6.77
C PHE A 90 12.01 6.07 -7.67
N ASN A 91 12.16 4.76 -7.62
CA ASN A 91 11.17 3.82 -8.13
C ASN A 91 11.00 2.65 -7.15
N CYS A 92 9.85 2.01 -7.17
CA CYS A 92 9.65 0.74 -6.49
C CYS A 92 10.13 -0.40 -7.38
N GLY A 93 10.61 -1.48 -6.76
CA GLY A 93 11.12 -2.65 -7.46
C GLY A 93 10.78 -3.95 -6.73
N GLY A 94 10.49 -4.98 -7.51
CA GLY A 94 10.17 -6.32 -7.04
C GLY A 94 10.64 -7.36 -8.04
N LYS A 95 10.44 -8.64 -7.72
CA LYS A 95 10.78 -9.74 -8.63
C LYS A 95 9.65 -10.76 -8.65
N ASP A 96 9.13 -11.07 -9.83
CA ASP A 96 8.17 -12.17 -9.98
C ASP A 96 8.87 -13.51 -9.66
N ARG A 97 8.29 -14.27 -8.73
CA ARG A 97 8.87 -15.53 -8.24
C ARG A 97 8.89 -16.60 -9.32
N LYS A 98 7.87 -16.64 -10.19
CA LYS A 98 7.66 -17.68 -11.20
C LYS A 98 8.49 -17.38 -12.45
N THR A 99 8.33 -16.18 -13.01
CA THR A 99 8.99 -15.80 -14.27
C THR A 99 10.40 -15.26 -14.07
N LYS A 100 10.75 -14.91 -12.82
CA LYS A 100 11.99 -14.20 -12.47
C LYS A 100 12.08 -12.79 -13.11
N GLU A 101 11.00 -12.28 -13.69
CA GLU A 101 10.93 -10.93 -14.26
C GLU A 101 11.12 -9.88 -13.15
N LYS A 102 11.87 -8.82 -13.48
CA LYS A 102 12.01 -7.66 -12.60
C LYS A 102 10.80 -6.75 -12.81
N LEU A 103 10.07 -6.48 -11.73
CA LEU A 103 8.97 -5.53 -11.70
C LEU A 103 9.51 -4.18 -11.23
N VAL A 104 9.16 -3.10 -11.94
CA VAL A 104 9.59 -1.74 -11.59
C VAL A 104 8.46 -0.76 -11.85
N THR A 105 8.38 0.29 -11.05
CA THR A 105 7.54 1.45 -11.38
C THR A 105 8.32 2.43 -12.25
N TYR A 106 7.63 3.40 -12.84
CA TYR A 106 8.29 4.61 -13.32
C TYR A 106 8.98 5.34 -12.18
N THR A 107 10.00 6.11 -12.53
CA THR A 107 10.70 6.99 -11.59
C THR A 107 9.82 8.19 -11.23
N PHE A 108 9.80 8.56 -9.96
CA PHE A 108 9.09 9.74 -9.46
C PHE A 108 10.02 10.63 -8.61
N PRO A 109 9.93 11.97 -8.67
CA PRO A 109 10.80 12.84 -7.90
C PRO A 109 10.53 12.72 -6.39
N ILE A 110 11.56 12.47 -5.60
CA ILE A 110 11.44 12.36 -4.13
C ILE A 110 10.96 13.70 -3.53
N ALA A 111 11.52 14.81 -4.02
CA ALA A 111 11.13 16.14 -3.56
C ALA A 111 9.64 16.41 -3.79
N ARG A 112 9.12 16.02 -4.97
CA ARG A 112 7.70 16.20 -5.30
C ARG A 112 6.80 15.34 -4.42
N LEU A 113 7.19 14.08 -4.14
CA LEU A 113 6.42 13.22 -3.24
C LEU A 113 6.34 13.83 -1.82
N ILE A 114 7.45 14.35 -1.33
CA ILE A 114 7.54 15.00 -0.01
C ILE A 114 6.70 16.29 0.04
N GLU A 115 6.77 17.11 -1.01
CA GLU A 115 5.96 18.32 -1.14
C GLU A 115 4.46 17.98 -1.11
N LEU A 116 4.02 17.00 -1.91
CA LEU A 116 2.63 16.51 -1.90
C LEU A 116 2.19 16.04 -0.51
N HIS A 117 3.05 15.34 0.23
CA HIS A 117 2.76 14.92 1.60
C HIS A 117 2.60 16.09 2.58
N VAL A 118 3.20 17.24 2.31
CA VAL A 118 3.01 18.44 3.13
C VAL A 118 1.73 19.18 2.73
N GLU A 119 1.49 19.32 1.43
CA GLU A 119 0.41 20.16 0.88
C GLU A 119 -0.96 19.49 0.91
N ARG A 120 -1.01 18.17 0.74
CA ARG A 120 -2.26 17.44 0.54
C ARG A 120 -2.92 17.05 1.86
N PRO A 121 -4.27 16.97 1.90
CA PRO A 121 -5.00 16.45 3.04
C PRO A 121 -4.47 15.12 3.58
N GLN A 122 -4.62 14.92 4.88
CA GLN A 122 -4.35 13.63 5.51
C GLN A 122 -5.33 12.58 4.98
N GLY A 123 -4.85 11.36 4.77
CA GLY A 123 -5.67 10.25 4.29
C GLY A 123 -5.89 10.22 2.77
N GLU A 124 -5.43 11.24 2.02
CA GLU A 124 -5.51 11.20 0.56
C GLU A 124 -4.65 10.07 -0.02
N THR A 125 -5.17 9.42 -1.07
CA THR A 125 -4.44 8.45 -1.88
C THR A 125 -3.76 9.14 -3.04
N PHE A 126 -2.44 9.05 -3.13
CA PHE A 126 -1.63 9.56 -4.22
C PHE A 126 -1.52 8.52 -5.33
N TYR A 127 -2.09 8.83 -6.49
CA TYR A 127 -1.96 8.03 -7.69
C TYR A 127 -0.78 8.51 -8.52
N ILE A 128 0.13 7.60 -8.86
CA ILE A 128 1.30 7.88 -9.69
C ILE A 128 1.33 6.92 -10.87
N ARG A 129 1.19 7.47 -12.07
CA ARG A 129 1.18 6.72 -13.33
C ARG A 129 2.16 7.36 -14.29
N ASP A 130 2.90 6.56 -15.06
CA ASP A 130 3.83 7.09 -16.07
C ASP A 130 4.81 8.16 -15.53
N GLY A 131 5.13 8.10 -14.23
CA GLY A 131 6.02 9.06 -13.55
C GLY A 131 5.39 10.40 -13.18
N ILE A 132 4.07 10.55 -13.29
CA ILE A 132 3.33 11.78 -12.97
C ILE A 132 2.32 11.58 -11.84
N PHE A 133 2.06 12.63 -11.07
CA PHE A 133 1.02 12.65 -10.05
C PHE A 133 -0.34 12.82 -10.72
N THR A 134 -1.21 11.83 -10.57
CA THR A 134 -2.42 11.69 -11.40
C THR A 134 -3.65 12.35 -10.79
N ASN A 135 -3.68 12.64 -9.49
CA ASN A 135 -4.88 13.20 -8.85
C ASN A 135 -5.31 14.56 -9.43
N ASP A 136 -4.37 15.30 -10.03
CA ASP A 136 -4.63 16.60 -10.64
C ASP A 136 -4.96 16.51 -12.15
N GLU A 137 -4.88 15.31 -12.73
CA GLU A 137 -5.16 15.10 -14.14
C GLU A 137 -6.67 15.04 -14.43
N PRO A 138 -7.13 15.49 -15.61
CA PRO A 138 -8.53 15.36 -16.00
C PRO A 138 -9.02 13.91 -15.91
N ALA A 139 -10.26 13.70 -15.46
CA ALA A 139 -10.82 12.37 -15.27
C ALA A 139 -10.88 11.54 -16.58
N ASP A 140 -11.06 12.21 -17.72
CA ASP A 140 -11.12 11.62 -19.05
C ASP A 140 -9.74 11.40 -19.68
N SER A 141 -8.65 11.89 -19.06
CA SER A 141 -7.28 11.61 -19.47
C SER A 141 -6.95 10.12 -19.30
N PRO A 142 -5.91 9.60 -19.97
CA PRO A 142 -5.45 8.24 -19.75
C PRO A 142 -5.18 7.96 -18.26
N ALA A 143 -4.59 8.91 -17.55
CA ALA A 143 -4.24 8.77 -16.15
C ALA A 143 -5.49 8.76 -15.24
N GLY A 144 -6.44 9.67 -15.48
CA GLY A 144 -7.73 9.69 -14.79
C GLY A 144 -8.54 8.40 -14.98
N ARG A 145 -8.59 7.87 -16.21
CA ARG A 145 -9.26 6.59 -16.50
C ARG A 145 -8.60 5.40 -15.80
N TRP A 146 -7.30 5.46 -15.56
CA TRP A 146 -6.61 4.42 -14.80
C TRP A 146 -6.93 4.49 -13.31
N VAL A 147 -7.01 5.69 -12.74
CA VAL A 147 -7.49 5.85 -11.37
C VAL A 147 -8.93 5.35 -11.23
N ALA A 148 -9.80 5.68 -12.18
CA ALA A 148 -11.16 5.17 -12.21
C ALA A 148 -11.21 3.63 -12.26
N SER A 149 -10.39 2.99 -13.10
CA SER A 149 -10.37 1.52 -13.19
C SER A 149 -9.84 0.84 -11.92
N LEU A 150 -8.90 1.47 -11.20
CA LEU A 150 -8.47 0.99 -9.88
C LEU A 150 -9.61 1.06 -8.85
N HIS A 151 -10.37 2.16 -8.84
CA HIS A 151 -11.54 2.30 -7.96
C HIS A 151 -12.65 1.30 -8.30
N GLU A 152 -12.94 1.08 -9.58
CA GLU A 152 -13.92 0.07 -10.00
C GLU A 152 -13.52 -1.33 -9.52
N LEU A 153 -12.23 -1.68 -9.64
CA LEU A 153 -11.69 -2.95 -9.15
C LEU A 153 -11.75 -3.06 -7.62
N GLU A 154 -11.58 -1.95 -6.89
CA GLU A 154 -11.75 -1.90 -5.44
C GLU A 154 -13.21 -2.09 -5.02
N VAL A 155 -14.16 -1.48 -5.74
CA VAL A 155 -15.60 -1.60 -5.47
C VAL A 155 -16.16 -2.99 -5.80
N MET A 156 -15.59 -3.67 -6.80
CA MET A 156 -15.94 -5.07 -7.11
C MET A 156 -15.46 -6.06 -6.03
N ARG A 157 -14.58 -5.64 -5.11
CA ARG A 157 -14.24 -6.44 -3.94
C ARG A 157 -15.45 -6.44 -3.00
N VAL A 158 -16.19 -7.55 -2.99
CA VAL A 158 -17.15 -7.83 -1.89
C VAL A 158 -16.37 -7.68 -0.57
N PRO A 159 -16.85 -6.89 0.40
CA PRO A 159 -16.16 -6.76 1.68
C PRO A 159 -15.99 -8.16 2.29
N GLU A 160 -14.76 -8.67 2.36
CA GLU A 160 -14.47 -9.87 3.13
C GLU A 160 -14.42 -9.48 4.61
N GLY A 161 -15.61 -9.42 5.21
CA GLY A 161 -15.86 -9.28 6.64
C GLY A 161 -17.31 -9.70 6.90
N PRO A 162 -17.60 -10.44 7.98
CA PRO A 162 -18.90 -11.06 8.16
C PRO A 162 -19.98 -9.97 8.17
N SER A 163 -21.05 -10.22 7.42
CA SER A 163 -22.29 -9.44 7.52
C SER A 163 -22.85 -9.62 8.94
N ASP A 164 -22.45 -8.75 9.87
CA ASP A 164 -22.98 -8.62 11.23
C ASP A 164 -24.39 -8.01 11.21
N PHE A 165 -25.29 -8.64 10.46
CA PHE A 165 -26.71 -8.33 10.49
C PHE A 165 -27.55 -9.59 10.38
N ASP A 166 -27.24 -10.61 11.19
CA ASP A 166 -28.22 -11.66 11.50
C ASP A 166 -28.02 -12.37 12.85
N THR A 167 -27.64 -11.64 13.90
CA THR A 167 -27.71 -12.16 15.28
C THR A 167 -28.22 -11.12 16.26
N LEU A 168 -29.47 -10.67 16.09
CA LEU A 168 -30.24 -10.16 17.21
C LEU A 168 -30.67 -11.33 18.10
N GLN A 169 -29.79 -11.75 19.01
CA GLN A 169 -30.19 -12.51 20.19
C GLN A 169 -30.75 -11.54 21.24
N GLY A 170 -31.90 -11.87 21.83
CA GLY A 170 -32.36 -11.15 23.03
C GLY A 170 -33.82 -11.30 23.44
N VAL A 171 -34.43 -12.50 23.41
CA VAL A 171 -35.62 -12.78 24.22
C VAL A 171 -35.25 -13.83 25.26
N PRO A 172 -35.34 -13.56 26.58
CA PRO A 172 -35.04 -14.56 27.60
C PRO A 172 -36.10 -15.65 27.57
N LEU A 173 -35.67 -16.91 27.41
CA LEU A 173 -36.46 -18.08 27.72
C LEU A 173 -36.75 -18.06 29.23
N ARG A 174 -38.03 -17.91 29.60
CA ARG A 174 -38.49 -18.09 30.97
C ARG A 174 -38.25 -19.53 31.42
N THR A 175 -37.67 -19.65 32.59
CA THR A 175 -37.33 -20.88 33.31
C THR A 175 -38.56 -21.65 33.81
N ASP A 176 -38.50 -22.96 33.56
CA ASP A 176 -39.08 -24.12 34.25
C ASP A 176 -40.17 -23.96 35.33
N GLN A 177 -41.29 -24.68 35.14
CA GLN A 177 -42.03 -25.30 36.24
C GLN A 177 -42.59 -26.66 35.80
N GLY A 178 -41.98 -27.72 36.33
CA GLY A 178 -42.63 -29.03 36.38
C GLY A 178 -41.67 -30.18 36.64
N THR A 179 -41.27 -30.42 37.90
CA THR A 179 -41.49 -31.70 38.62
C THR A 179 -40.78 -31.76 39.99
N LEU A 180 -41.56 -32.07 41.02
CA LEU A 180 -41.16 -32.71 42.30
C LEU A 180 -40.60 -34.13 42.01
N PRO A 181 -39.77 -34.79 42.87
CA PRO A 181 -39.94 -34.85 44.33
C PRO A 181 -38.66 -34.80 45.19
N THR A 182 -38.81 -34.30 46.42
CA THR A 182 -37.83 -34.38 47.50
C THR A 182 -38.07 -35.61 48.37
N ALA A 183 -37.08 -36.48 48.45
CA ALA A 183 -36.98 -37.53 49.47
C ALA A 183 -35.67 -37.32 50.22
N HIS A 184 -35.77 -36.88 51.48
CA HIS A 184 -34.95 -37.38 52.59
C HIS A 184 -35.48 -36.78 53.89
N GLY A 185 -36.12 -37.63 54.69
CA GLY A 185 -36.44 -37.34 56.08
C GLY A 185 -35.19 -37.37 56.95
N LEU A 186 -35.14 -36.46 57.91
CA LEU A 186 -34.48 -36.63 59.19
C LEU A 186 -35.32 -35.91 60.26
N SER A 187 -35.54 -36.66 61.34
CA SER A 187 -36.40 -36.42 62.50
C SER A 187 -35.95 -35.23 63.36
N LEU A 188 -36.89 -34.60 64.09
CA LEU A 188 -36.77 -34.26 65.52
C LEU A 188 -38.10 -33.73 66.10
N ASN A 189 -38.46 -34.30 67.26
CA ASN A 189 -39.60 -34.10 68.18
C ASN A 189 -40.93 -34.76 67.83
#